data_AF-A0A248YIA8-F1
#
_entry.id   AF-A0A248YIA8-F1
#
_cell.length_a   1.000
_cell.length_b   1.000
_cell.length_c   1.000
_cell.angle_alpha   90.00
_cell.angle_beta   90.00
_cell.angle_gamma   90.00
#
_symmetry.space_group_name_H-M   'P 1'
#
loop_
_entity.id
_entity.type
_entity.pdbx_description
1 polymer ?
#
loop_
_entity_poly.entity_id
_entity_poly.type
_entity_poly.pdbx_seq_one_letter_code
_entity_poly.pdbx_strand_id
1 'polypeptide(L)'
;MSLVQQPEDKSEPRLVIKVALGRHRVWRRPSVPGELTMLGPHLAIQTSSGWDDDHLHVFCAGPFRFAPGYVELDDTVPSELVTMTDLAALGIRELAYRYDLGDCWDHEIVIEKVATGGDATGIECIAGAGTTPAEDGQDWYDDDDGRIPHNPIPAEARVYNLGRINRALSSLVGIIDDG
;
A
#
# COMPACT_ATOMS: atom_id res chain seq x y z
N MET A 1 -40.32 15.73 -26.48
CA MET A 1 -39.74 14.65 -25.67
C MET A 1 -38.25 14.90 -25.58
N SER A 2 -37.77 15.47 -24.48
CA SER A 2 -36.34 15.70 -24.25
C SER A 2 -35.83 14.57 -23.36
N LEU A 3 -34.98 13.72 -23.91
CA LEU A 3 -34.15 12.79 -23.14
C LEU A 3 -33.00 13.61 -22.56
N VAL A 4 -33.25 14.26 -21.43
CA VAL A 4 -32.14 14.70 -20.58
C VAL A 4 -31.58 13.43 -19.96
N GLN A 5 -30.49 12.90 -20.53
CA GLN A 5 -29.65 11.97 -19.81
C GLN A 5 -29.21 12.68 -18.52
N GLN A 6 -29.62 12.14 -17.36
CA GLN A 6 -29.02 12.54 -16.10
C GLN A 6 -27.51 12.35 -16.23
N PRO A 7 -26.66 13.27 -15.72
CA PRO A 7 -25.24 13.02 -15.68
C PRO A 7 -25.05 11.71 -14.93
N GLU A 8 -24.41 10.74 -15.58
CA GLU A 8 -23.99 9.51 -14.94
C GLU A 8 -23.23 9.91 -13.67
N ASP A 9 -23.56 9.27 -12.56
CA ASP A 9 -22.92 9.48 -11.27
C ASP A 9 -21.44 9.09 -11.40
N LYS A 10 -20.61 10.05 -11.86
CA LYS A 10 -19.18 9.93 -12.13
C LYS A 10 -18.40 9.92 -10.82
N SER A 11 -18.77 9.01 -9.95
CA SER A 11 -18.00 8.69 -8.77
C SER A 11 -16.76 7.90 -9.20
N GLU A 12 -15.60 8.29 -8.67
CA GLU A 12 -14.34 7.63 -8.96
C GLU A 12 -14.41 6.15 -8.54
N PRO A 13 -13.98 5.19 -9.39
CA PRO A 13 -13.92 3.80 -8.98
C PRO A 13 -12.95 3.66 -7.81
N ARG A 14 -13.29 2.79 -6.86
CA ARG A 14 -12.42 2.45 -5.72
C ARG A 14 -12.15 0.97 -5.69
N LEU A 15 -10.90 0.60 -5.42
CA LEU A 15 -10.50 -0.78 -5.30
C LEU A 15 -10.32 -1.12 -3.82
N VAL A 16 -11.04 -2.15 -3.36
CA VAL A 16 -10.79 -2.76 -2.05
C VAL A 16 -9.76 -3.85 -2.27
N ILE A 17 -8.61 -3.68 -1.66
CA ILE A 17 -7.53 -4.65 -1.70
C ILE A 17 -7.35 -5.27 -0.32
N LYS A 18 -7.00 -6.55 -0.27
CA LYS A 18 -6.50 -7.21 0.92
C LYS A 18 -4.99 -7.36 0.78
N VAL A 19 -4.25 -6.81 1.73
CA VAL A 19 -2.80 -6.94 1.84
C VAL A 19 -2.48 -7.85 3.00
N ALA A 20 -1.67 -8.88 2.78
CA ALA A 20 -1.27 -9.83 3.80
C ALA A 20 0.26 -9.97 3.86
N LEU A 21 0.84 -9.74 5.03
CA LEU A 21 2.21 -10.11 5.38
C LEU A 21 2.15 -11.48 6.06
N GLY A 22 2.07 -12.52 5.24
CA GLY A 22 1.62 -13.86 5.66
C GLY A 22 2.47 -14.47 6.78
N ARG A 23 3.80 -14.34 6.68
CA ARG A 23 4.76 -14.88 7.67
C ARG A 23 4.55 -14.32 9.07
N HIS A 24 3.97 -13.12 9.18
CA HIS A 24 3.76 -12.41 10.46
C HIS A 24 2.29 -12.40 10.90
N ARG A 25 1.39 -13.04 10.14
CA ARG A 25 -0.06 -13.06 10.42
C ARG A 25 -0.67 -11.66 10.49
N VAL A 26 -0.11 -10.72 9.73
CA VAL A 26 -0.60 -9.34 9.62
C VAL A 26 -1.38 -9.19 8.32
N TRP A 27 -2.51 -8.51 8.39
CA TRP A 27 -3.24 -8.12 7.18
C TRP A 27 -3.97 -6.80 7.34
N ARG A 28 -4.20 -6.15 6.22
CA ARG A 28 -4.93 -4.88 6.09
C ARG A 28 -5.90 -4.99 4.91
N ARG A 29 -6.98 -4.23 4.95
CA ARG A 29 -7.93 -4.10 3.85
C ARG A 29 -8.13 -2.63 3.49
N PRO A 30 -7.22 -2.04 2.71
CA PRO A 30 -7.39 -0.70 2.17
C PRO A 30 -8.48 -0.63 1.09
N SER A 31 -9.22 0.48 1.08
CA SER A 31 -9.95 1.01 -0.06
C SER A 31 -9.12 2.15 -0.65
N VAL A 32 -8.73 2.01 -1.92
CA VAL A 32 -7.86 2.94 -2.65
C VAL A 32 -8.64 3.53 -3.82
N PRO A 33 -8.53 4.84 -4.11
CA PRO A 33 -9.05 5.41 -5.36
C PRO A 33 -8.41 4.74 -6.58
N GLY A 34 -9.19 4.54 -7.64
CA GLY A 34 -8.80 3.77 -8.81
C GLY A 34 -7.78 4.47 -9.70
N GLU A 35 -7.80 5.80 -9.71
CA GLU A 35 -6.86 6.61 -10.50
C GLU A 35 -5.51 6.73 -9.81
N LEU A 36 -5.38 6.28 -8.55
CA LEU A 36 -4.06 6.19 -7.93
C LEU A 36 -3.20 5.18 -8.68
N THR A 37 -1.96 5.58 -8.89
CA THR A 37 -0.90 4.74 -9.41
C THR A 37 -0.55 3.64 -8.41
N MET A 38 0.40 2.77 -8.74
CA MET A 38 0.94 1.78 -7.80
C MET A 38 1.55 2.41 -6.54
N LEU A 39 1.80 3.73 -6.56
CA LEU A 39 2.14 4.52 -5.38
C LEU A 39 1.02 4.50 -4.31
N GLY A 40 -0.26 4.47 -4.72
CA GLY A 40 -1.39 4.41 -3.79
C GLY A 40 -1.37 3.17 -2.88
N PRO A 41 -1.35 1.95 -3.44
CA PRO A 41 -1.14 0.72 -2.65
C PRO A 41 0.15 0.76 -1.82
N HIS A 42 1.25 1.27 -2.37
CA HIS A 42 2.50 1.39 -1.64
C HIS A 42 2.36 2.24 -0.36
N LEU A 43 1.85 3.47 -0.50
CA LEU A 43 1.58 4.38 0.62
C LEU A 43 0.60 3.77 1.63
N ALA A 44 -0.42 3.05 1.15
CA ALA A 44 -1.34 2.32 2.01
C ALA A 44 -0.62 1.28 2.87
N ILE A 45 0.33 0.54 2.29
CA ILE A 45 1.10 -0.50 2.99
C ILE A 45 2.05 0.11 4.01
N GLN A 46 2.85 1.10 3.62
CA GLN A 46 3.80 1.78 4.50
C GLN A 46 3.09 2.41 5.70
N THR A 47 2.06 3.23 5.42
CA THR A 47 1.32 3.96 6.46
C THR A 47 0.56 3.02 7.40
N SER A 48 -0.04 1.95 6.87
CA SER A 48 -0.78 0.99 7.71
C SER A 48 0.11 -0.01 8.46
N SER A 49 1.38 -0.08 8.08
CA SER A 49 2.45 -0.80 8.77
C SER A 49 3.15 0.05 9.82
N GLY A 50 3.15 1.38 9.64
CA GLY A 50 3.91 2.31 10.47
C GLY A 50 5.42 2.23 10.17
N TRP A 51 5.74 2.03 8.90
CA TRP A 51 7.08 2.09 8.32
C TRP A 51 7.30 3.46 7.68
N ASP A 52 8.56 3.82 7.51
CA ASP A 52 9.03 5.15 7.15
C ASP A 52 9.36 5.29 5.65
N ASP A 53 9.25 4.21 4.88
CA ASP A 53 9.49 4.15 3.44
C ASP A 53 10.98 4.40 3.07
N ASP A 54 11.90 3.90 3.89
CA ASP A 54 13.34 4.11 3.71
C ASP A 54 13.99 3.17 2.67
N HIS A 55 13.29 2.11 2.26
CA HIS A 55 13.82 1.06 1.40
C HIS A 55 13.13 0.94 0.03
N LEU A 56 13.85 0.35 -0.93
CA LEU A 56 13.29 0.06 -2.26
C LEU A 56 12.18 -0.99 -2.20
N HIS A 57 11.27 -0.90 -3.17
CA HIS A 57 10.15 -1.82 -3.28
C HIS A 57 9.87 -2.23 -4.72
N VAL A 58 9.21 -3.38 -4.89
CA VAL A 58 8.77 -3.89 -6.19
C VAL A 58 7.40 -4.55 -6.06
N PHE A 59 6.51 -4.24 -6.99
CA PHE A 59 5.29 -5.00 -7.23
C PHE A 59 5.48 -5.98 -8.37
N CYS A 60 4.88 -7.17 -8.26
CA CYS A 60 4.81 -8.15 -9.33
C CYS A 60 3.35 -8.53 -9.59
N ALA A 61 2.92 -8.50 -10.85
CA ALA A 61 1.59 -8.92 -11.28
C ALA A 61 1.70 -9.77 -12.56
N GLY A 62 1.65 -11.10 -12.40
CA GLY A 62 1.91 -12.01 -13.50
C GLY A 62 3.31 -11.76 -14.11
N PRO A 63 3.42 -11.44 -15.42
CA PRO A 63 4.70 -11.16 -16.06
C PRO A 63 5.21 -9.73 -15.81
N PHE A 64 4.40 -8.85 -15.22
CA PHE A 64 4.74 -7.44 -15.05
C PHE A 64 5.41 -7.19 -13.71
N ARG A 65 6.42 -6.31 -13.72
CA ARG A 65 7.08 -5.82 -12.52
C ARG A 65 7.05 -4.30 -12.50
N PHE A 66 6.74 -3.73 -11.35
CA PHE A 66 6.63 -2.29 -11.15
C PHE A 66 7.54 -1.84 -10.01
N ALA A 67 8.34 -0.82 -10.25
CA ALA A 67 9.29 -0.26 -9.27
C ALA A 67 9.30 1.27 -9.38
N PRO A 68 9.79 2.00 -8.36
CA PRO A 68 9.86 3.46 -8.45
C PRO A 68 10.68 3.93 -9.65
N GLY A 69 10.16 4.91 -10.39
CA GLY A 69 10.81 5.39 -11.63
C GLY A 69 12.18 6.05 -11.43
N TYR A 70 12.55 6.39 -10.19
CA TYR A 70 13.85 6.96 -9.86
C TYR A 70 14.97 5.90 -9.73
N VAL A 71 14.63 4.60 -9.74
CA VAL A 71 15.60 3.51 -9.72
C VAL A 71 15.55 2.73 -11.03
N GLU A 72 16.72 2.41 -11.59
CA GLU A 72 16.82 1.54 -12.75
C GLU A 72 16.92 0.08 -12.29
N LEU A 73 15.82 -0.66 -12.37
CA LEU A 73 15.78 -2.11 -12.19
C LEU A 73 15.40 -2.79 -13.50
N ASP A 74 16.12 -3.87 -13.84
CA ASP A 74 15.88 -4.63 -15.06
C ASP A 74 14.43 -5.13 -15.14
N ASP A 75 13.85 -5.02 -16.35
CA ASP A 75 12.51 -5.48 -16.68
C ASP A 75 11.40 -4.91 -15.78
N THR A 76 11.53 -3.64 -15.36
CA THR A 76 10.50 -2.95 -14.58
C THR A 76 9.87 -1.78 -15.34
N VAL A 77 8.59 -1.54 -15.05
CA VAL A 77 7.86 -0.34 -15.46
C VAL A 77 7.74 0.59 -14.25
N PRO A 78 7.91 1.91 -14.39
CA PRO A 78 7.72 2.84 -13.28
C PRO A 78 6.34 2.68 -12.62
N SER A 79 6.31 2.51 -11.30
CA SER A 79 5.08 2.35 -10.51
C SER A 79 4.14 3.55 -10.64
N GLU A 80 4.69 4.74 -10.87
CA GLU A 80 4.00 6.01 -11.04
C GLU A 80 3.25 6.10 -12.37
N LEU A 81 3.41 5.14 -13.28
CA LEU A 81 2.76 5.14 -14.60
C LEU A 81 1.60 4.14 -14.72
N VAL A 82 1.32 3.35 -13.68
CA VAL A 82 0.32 2.28 -13.74
C VAL A 82 -0.71 2.49 -12.64
N THR A 83 -1.98 2.67 -13.02
CA THR A 83 -3.08 2.88 -12.07
C THR A 83 -3.71 1.57 -11.58
N MET A 84 -4.42 1.65 -10.47
CA MET A 84 -5.22 0.54 -9.96
C MET A 84 -6.35 0.17 -10.91
N THR A 85 -6.94 1.15 -11.61
CA THR A 85 -7.91 0.93 -12.69
C THR A 85 -7.27 0.20 -13.88
N ASP A 86 -6.02 0.51 -14.27
CA ASP A 86 -5.31 -0.20 -15.35
C ASP A 86 -5.16 -1.69 -15.03
N LEU A 87 -4.72 -2.03 -13.81
CA LEU A 87 -4.62 -3.42 -13.37
C LEU A 87 -5.97 -4.14 -13.43
N ALA A 88 -7.03 -3.50 -12.94
CA ALA A 88 -8.37 -4.09 -12.97
C ALA A 88 -8.89 -4.27 -14.40
N ALA A 89 -8.60 -3.33 -15.31
CA ALA A 89 -8.97 -3.41 -16.73
C ALA A 89 -8.23 -4.54 -17.45
N LEU A 90 -6.97 -4.82 -17.07
CA LEU A 90 -6.21 -5.98 -17.53
C LEU A 90 -6.66 -7.32 -16.90
N GLY A 91 -7.64 -7.28 -15.99
CA GLY A 91 -8.14 -8.47 -15.29
C GLY A 91 -7.20 -9.01 -14.21
N ILE A 92 -6.17 -8.25 -13.83
CA ILE A 92 -5.25 -8.61 -12.74
C ILE A 92 -6.03 -8.52 -11.42
N ARG A 93 -5.91 -9.57 -10.60
CA ARG A 93 -6.58 -9.67 -9.29
C ARG A 93 -5.62 -9.93 -8.14
N GLU A 94 -4.43 -10.43 -8.43
CA GLU A 94 -3.44 -10.83 -7.44
C GLU A 94 -2.11 -10.19 -7.79
N LEU A 95 -1.43 -9.66 -6.78
CA LEU A 95 -0.12 -9.06 -6.88
C LEU A 95 0.74 -9.53 -5.71
N ALA A 96 2.05 -9.59 -5.93
CA ALA A 96 3.03 -9.62 -4.86
C ALA A 96 3.62 -8.22 -4.69
N TYR A 97 3.94 -7.85 -3.46
CA TYR A 97 4.66 -6.63 -3.13
C TYR A 97 5.81 -6.98 -2.20
N ARG A 98 7.03 -6.71 -2.65
CA ARG A 98 8.23 -6.82 -1.82
C ARG A 98 8.66 -5.42 -1.40
N TYR A 99 8.78 -5.23 -0.10
CA TYR A 99 9.40 -4.06 0.50
C TYR A 99 10.71 -4.45 1.15
N ASP A 100 11.70 -3.57 1.10
CA ASP A 100 13.09 -3.84 1.46
C ASP A 100 13.68 -5.01 0.67
N LEU A 101 14.54 -4.70 -0.31
CA LEU A 101 15.18 -5.73 -1.13
C LEU A 101 16.30 -6.49 -0.39
N GLY A 102 16.70 -6.01 0.80
CA GLY A 102 17.55 -6.73 1.75
C GLY A 102 16.73 -7.68 2.62
N ASP A 103 15.83 -7.15 3.46
CA ASP A 103 15.07 -7.93 4.45
C ASP A 103 13.88 -8.71 3.84
N CYS A 104 13.46 -8.36 2.63
CA CYS A 104 12.44 -9.06 1.85
C CYS A 104 11.08 -9.17 2.56
N TRP A 105 10.49 -8.04 2.94
CA TRP A 105 9.11 -7.97 3.44
C TRP A 105 8.10 -8.26 2.34
N ASP A 106 7.79 -9.55 2.19
CA ASP A 106 6.88 -10.07 1.18
C ASP A 106 5.41 -9.98 1.58
N HIS A 107 4.65 -9.26 0.79
CA HIS A 107 3.21 -9.10 0.93
C HIS A 107 2.48 -9.72 -0.26
N GLU A 108 1.37 -10.39 0.04
CA GLU A 108 0.39 -10.82 -0.94
C GLU A 108 -0.74 -9.79 -1.00
N ILE A 109 -1.13 -9.38 -2.19
CA ILE A 109 -2.20 -8.41 -2.44
C ILE A 109 -3.27 -9.05 -3.30
N VAL A 110 -4.52 -8.96 -2.86
CA VAL A 110 -5.70 -9.41 -3.62
C VAL A 110 -6.67 -8.25 -3.81
N ILE A 111 -7.05 -7.96 -5.05
CA ILE A 111 -8.13 -7.02 -5.38
C ILE A 111 -9.46 -7.74 -5.15
N GLU A 112 -10.08 -7.51 -4.00
CA GLU A 112 -11.33 -8.15 -3.58
C GLU A 112 -12.56 -7.55 -4.26
N LYS A 113 -12.56 -6.23 -4.52
CA LYS A 113 -13.70 -5.53 -5.10
C LYS A 113 -13.27 -4.29 -5.89
N VAL A 114 -13.96 -4.03 -6.99
CA VAL A 114 -13.98 -2.73 -7.68
C VAL A 114 -15.37 -2.13 -7.43
N ALA A 115 -15.44 -0.98 -6.75
CA ALA A 115 -16.67 -0.31 -6.37
C ALA A 115 -16.81 1.01 -7.14
N THR A 116 -18.01 1.33 -7.60
CA THR A 116 -18.38 2.66 -8.09
C THR A 116 -19.08 3.41 -6.93
N GLY A 117 -19.01 4.73 -6.87
CA GLY A 117 -19.77 5.51 -5.87
C GLY A 117 -18.96 6.08 -4.70
N GLY A 118 -17.64 6.19 -4.79
CA GLY A 118 -16.83 6.67 -3.67
C GLY A 118 -16.89 8.19 -3.48
N ASP A 119 -17.46 8.65 -2.36
CA ASP A 119 -17.46 10.09 -1.96
C ASP A 119 -16.16 10.54 -1.26
N ALA A 120 -15.26 9.60 -0.92
CA ALA A 120 -14.08 9.87 -0.11
C ALA A 120 -12.85 10.18 -0.97
N THR A 121 -12.21 11.33 -0.72
CA THR A 121 -10.88 11.65 -1.22
C THR A 121 -9.82 10.88 -0.42
N GLY A 122 -8.87 10.22 -1.10
CA GLY A 122 -7.76 9.52 -0.46
C GLY A 122 -8.00 8.05 -0.08
N ILE A 123 -7.06 7.46 0.68
CA ILE A 123 -7.00 6.04 1.05
C ILE A 123 -7.64 5.82 2.42
N GLU A 124 -8.41 4.75 2.57
CA GLU A 124 -8.99 4.34 3.86
C GLU A 124 -8.70 2.86 4.14
N CYS A 125 -8.29 2.50 5.36
CA CYS A 125 -8.25 1.11 5.78
C CYS A 125 -9.59 0.74 6.44
N ILE A 126 -10.33 -0.19 5.84
CA ILE A 126 -11.68 -0.56 6.32
C ILE A 126 -11.67 -1.76 7.28
N ALA A 127 -10.60 -2.54 7.29
CA ALA A 127 -10.39 -3.65 8.23
C ALA A 127 -8.91 -4.05 8.30
N GLY A 128 -8.53 -4.79 9.33
CA GLY A 128 -7.20 -5.37 9.46
C GLY A 128 -7.05 -6.17 10.75
N ALA A 129 -5.92 -6.88 10.88
CA ALA A 129 -5.49 -7.45 12.14
C ALA A 129 -3.97 -7.70 12.15
N GLY A 130 -3.43 -7.92 13.34
CA GLY A 130 -2.01 -8.24 13.54
C GLY A 130 -1.12 -7.00 13.63
N THR A 131 -0.16 -7.08 14.55
CA THR A 131 0.88 -6.06 14.79
C THR A 131 1.99 -6.23 13.76
N THR A 132 2.27 -5.17 12.99
CA THR A 132 3.36 -5.15 12.01
C THR A 132 4.72 -5.18 12.71
N PRO A 133 5.69 -5.99 12.26
CA PRO A 133 7.08 -5.88 12.70
C PRO A 133 7.67 -4.47 12.50
N ALA A 134 8.78 -4.18 13.20
CA ALA A 134 9.59 -3.02 12.86
C ALA A 134 10.18 -3.19 11.46
N GLU A 135 10.45 -2.06 10.80
CA GLU A 135 10.90 -1.97 9.42
C GLU A 135 12.22 -2.71 9.17
N ASP A 136 13.28 -2.38 9.91
CA ASP A 136 14.61 -3.01 9.77
C ASP A 136 14.74 -4.33 10.54
N GLY A 137 13.60 -4.99 10.80
CA GLY A 137 13.51 -6.11 11.71
C GLY A 137 13.77 -5.73 13.17
N GLN A 138 13.40 -6.61 14.09
CA GLN A 138 13.91 -6.58 15.45
C GLN A 138 14.68 -7.88 15.64
N ASP A 139 15.97 -7.92 15.29
CA ASP A 139 17.00 -8.82 15.85
C ASP A 139 18.31 -8.85 15.04
N TRP A 140 18.90 -7.69 14.75
CA TRP A 140 20.35 -7.64 14.52
C TRP A 140 21.12 -7.44 15.84
N TYR A 141 20.63 -7.98 16.97
CA TYR A 141 21.36 -8.00 18.24
C TYR A 141 22.51 -9.03 18.26
N ASP A 142 23.26 -9.13 17.16
CA ASP A 142 24.62 -9.67 17.13
C ASP A 142 25.49 -8.74 16.27
N ASP A 143 25.51 -7.45 16.64
CA ASP A 143 26.53 -6.51 16.18
C ASP A 143 27.87 -6.86 16.83
N ASP A 144 28.87 -7.19 16.01
CA ASP A 144 30.29 -7.36 16.37
C ASP A 144 30.95 -6.07 16.91
N ASP A 145 30.19 -5.01 17.23
CA ASP A 145 30.72 -3.75 17.76
C ASP A 145 29.98 -3.17 18.99
N GLY A 146 28.92 -3.83 19.48
CA GLY A 146 28.32 -3.55 20.80
C GLY A 146 27.79 -2.12 21.00
N ARG A 147 27.45 -1.39 19.94
CA ARG A 147 26.85 -0.05 20.04
C ARG A 147 25.35 -0.06 19.77
N ILE A 148 24.56 -0.21 20.83
CA ILE A 148 23.13 0.14 20.82
C ILE A 148 23.01 1.68 20.97
N PRO A 149 22.42 2.40 20.00
CA PRO A 149 21.08 2.94 20.27
C PRO A 149 20.21 3.20 19.02
N HIS A 150 18.93 2.83 19.08
CA HIS A 150 17.87 3.75 18.67
C HIS A 150 16.55 3.42 19.37
N ASN A 151 15.93 4.48 19.90
CA ASN A 151 14.74 4.48 20.74
C ASN A 151 13.65 3.50 20.25
N PRO A 152 13.35 2.39 20.94
CA PRO A 152 12.28 1.51 20.53
C PRO A 152 10.97 2.28 20.62
N ILE A 153 10.27 2.42 19.49
CA ILE A 153 8.87 2.83 19.51
C ILE A 153 8.18 1.91 20.53
N PRO A 154 7.53 2.45 21.58
CA PRO A 154 6.93 1.63 22.62
C PRO A 154 6.02 0.59 21.98
N ALA A 155 6.04 -0.64 22.50
CA ALA A 155 5.28 -1.75 21.93
C ALA A 155 3.79 -1.38 21.72
N GLU A 156 3.20 -0.55 22.60
CA GLU A 156 1.84 -0.03 22.44
C GLU A 156 1.60 0.80 21.16
N ALA A 157 2.60 1.53 20.68
CA ALA A 157 2.51 2.33 19.47
C ALA A 157 2.59 1.48 18.20
N ARG A 158 3.05 0.22 18.29
CA ARG A 158 3.02 -0.75 17.18
C ARG A 158 1.77 -1.62 17.16
N VAL A 159 1.04 -1.75 18.28
CA VAL A 159 -0.22 -2.53 18.33
C VAL A 159 -1.19 -2.04 17.28
N TYR A 160 -1.76 -2.97 16.50
CA TYR A 160 -2.78 -2.67 15.50
C TYR A 160 -3.90 -1.79 16.07
N ASN A 161 -4.16 -0.67 15.40
CA ASN A 161 -5.25 0.23 15.74
C ASN A 161 -5.80 0.87 14.47
N LEU A 162 -6.99 0.46 14.04
CA LEU A 162 -7.61 0.93 12.80
C LEU A 162 -7.81 2.45 12.80
N GLY A 163 -8.23 3.03 13.93
CA GLY A 163 -8.42 4.47 14.05
C GLY A 163 -7.12 5.26 13.93
N ARG A 164 -6.00 4.72 14.46
CA ARG A 164 -4.66 5.32 14.28
C ARG A 164 -4.21 5.24 12.82
N ILE A 165 -4.40 4.08 12.18
CA ILE A 165 -4.07 3.87 10.77
C ILE A 165 -4.84 4.88 9.90
N ASN A 166 -6.16 5.00 10.08
CA ASN A 166 -6.95 5.92 9.26
C ASN A 166 -6.61 7.38 9.51
N ARG A 167 -6.24 7.79 10.74
CA ARG A 167 -5.73 9.14 10.97
C ARG A 167 -4.44 9.42 10.20
N ALA A 168 -3.53 8.46 10.12
CA ALA A 168 -2.30 8.60 9.35
C ALA A 168 -2.58 8.59 7.83
N LEU A 169 -3.48 7.73 7.35
CA LEU A 169 -3.87 7.73 5.94
C LEU A 169 -4.55 9.03 5.51
N SER A 170 -5.39 9.63 6.36
CA SER A 170 -6.02 10.92 6.06
C SER A 170 -5.02 12.08 5.92
N SER A 171 -3.81 11.99 6.50
CA SER A 171 -2.76 12.99 6.28
C SER A 171 -2.06 12.88 4.92
N LEU A 172 -2.26 11.78 4.18
CA LEU A 172 -1.67 11.59 2.85
C LEU A 172 -2.40 12.33 1.72
N VAL A 173 -3.61 12.85 1.97
CA VAL A 173 -4.45 13.46 0.91
C VAL A 173 -3.70 14.54 0.14
N GLY A 174 -2.90 15.37 0.81
CA GLY A 174 -2.09 16.40 0.13
C GLY A 174 -0.87 15.90 -0.64
N ILE A 175 -0.40 14.67 -0.38
CA ILE A 175 0.73 14.05 -1.12
C ILE A 175 0.22 13.43 -2.42
N ILE A 176 -1.01 12.91 -2.37
CA ILE A 176 -1.64 12.21 -3.49
C ILE A 176 -2.09 13.19 -4.59
N ASP A 177 -2.44 14.43 -4.25
CA ASP A 177 -2.93 15.44 -5.20
C ASP A 177 -1.80 16.13 -6.01
N ASP A 178 -0.54 16.01 -5.59
CA ASP A 178 0.64 16.67 -6.20
C ASP A 178 1.47 15.76 -7.13
N GLY A 179 1.04 14.50 -7.34
CA GLY A 179 1.73 13.46 -8.12
C GLY A 179 1.24 13.28 -9.55
#